data_AF-A0AAW0G090-F1
#
_entry.id   AF-A0AAW0G090-F1
#
_cell.length_a   1.000
_cell.length_b   1.000
_cell.length_c   1.000
_cell.angle_alpha   90.00
_cell.angle_beta   90.00
_cell.angle_gamma   90.00
#
_symmetry.space_group_name_H-M   'P 1'
#
loop_
_entity.id
_entity.type
_entity.pdbx_description
1 polymer ?
#
loop_
_entity_poly.entity_id
_entity_poly.type
_entity_poly.pdbx_seq_one_letter_code
_entity_poly.pdbx_strand_id
1 'polypeptide(L)'
;MFSGEVTIAFMEWWTLSKSAYIATQSAGDPERKVLPSRKTLPVSQIPPNTPTPEILAADPYTSEAFEIRTKLKCAPLSFRDIAEGGLPSRKPIRDPESSATEPTLTETSETTLQPGIIEMTFCSFALHLVENPSELFALLWELSTKCRWLIVLAPHKKPEIKDGWGWTKWDANTWSECPMTQSDGEFLQDRVHCRIYRSLNCA
;
A
#
# COMPACT_ATOMS: atom_id res chain seq x y z
N MET A 1 14.73 8.83 -2.32
CA MET A 1 13.95 7.65 -2.72
C MET A 1 13.32 7.96 -4.06
N PHE A 2 13.32 7.03 -5.01
CA PHE A 2 12.67 7.24 -6.30
C PHE A 2 11.16 6.98 -6.19
N SER A 3 10.36 7.50 -7.13
CA SER A 3 8.93 7.19 -7.18
C SER A 3 8.71 5.69 -7.48
N GLY A 4 7.71 5.09 -6.83
CA GLY A 4 7.33 3.68 -7.04
C GLY A 4 8.16 2.62 -6.33
N GLU A 5 9.11 3.00 -5.45
CA GLU A 5 9.97 2.04 -4.73
C GLU A 5 9.17 1.04 -3.88
N VAL A 6 8.14 1.52 -3.14
CA VAL A 6 7.26 0.64 -2.35
C VAL A 6 6.56 -0.37 -3.24
N THR A 7 6.05 0.08 -4.38
CA THR A 7 5.36 -0.77 -5.35
C THR A 7 6.27 -1.86 -5.90
N ILE A 8 7.52 -1.51 -6.23
CA ILE A 8 8.50 -2.47 -6.75
C ILE A 8 8.90 -3.48 -5.68
N ALA A 9 9.24 -3.02 -4.48
CA ALA A 9 9.57 -3.89 -3.36
C ALA A 9 8.43 -4.87 -3.06
N PHE A 10 7.18 -4.40 -3.14
CA PHE A 10 6.00 -5.25 -2.96
C PHE A 10 5.85 -6.30 -4.08
N MET A 11 6.00 -5.90 -5.35
CA MET A 11 5.91 -6.83 -6.49
C MET A 11 7.03 -7.89 -6.45
N GLU A 12 8.24 -7.48 -6.07
CA GLU A 12 9.38 -8.39 -5.86
C GLU A 12 9.09 -9.38 -4.73
N TRP A 13 8.66 -8.88 -3.57
CA TRP A 13 8.28 -9.72 -2.43
C TRP A 13 7.16 -10.71 -2.80
N TRP A 14 6.12 -10.26 -3.52
CA TRP A 14 5.02 -11.11 -3.99
C TRP A 14 5.52 -12.24 -4.89
N THR A 15 6.38 -11.90 -5.86
CA THR A 15 6.96 -12.85 -6.81
C THR A 15 7.83 -13.89 -6.09
N LEU A 16 8.74 -13.43 -5.23
CA LEU A 16 9.61 -14.30 -4.44
C LEU A 16 8.80 -15.24 -3.54
N SER A 17 7.71 -14.74 -2.94
CA SER A 17 6.84 -15.51 -2.05
C SER A 17 6.08 -16.63 -2.77
N LYS A 18 5.63 -16.39 -4.00
CA LYS A 18 5.03 -17.42 -4.85
C LYS A 18 6.07 -18.46 -5.29
N SER A 19 7.27 -18.04 -5.68
CA SER A 19 8.36 -18.95 -6.07
C SER A 19 8.82 -19.84 -4.91
N ALA A 20 8.93 -19.28 -3.69
CA ALA A 20 9.31 -20.03 -2.49
C ALA A 20 8.31 -21.13 -2.14
N TYR A 21 7.00 -20.89 -2.33
CA TYR A 21 5.96 -21.90 -2.16
C TYR A 21 6.16 -23.08 -3.13
N ILE A 22 6.37 -22.79 -4.42
CA ILE A 22 6.58 -23.82 -5.45
C ILE A 22 7.83 -24.66 -5.17
N ALA A 23 8.93 -24.02 -4.76
CA ALA A 23 10.18 -24.70 -4.44
C ALA A 23 10.05 -25.65 -3.24
N THR A 24 9.22 -25.31 -2.25
CA THR A 24 9.01 -26.16 -1.07
C THR A 24 8.14 -27.37 -1.40
N GLN A 25 7.15 -27.19 -2.27
CA GLN A 25 6.28 -28.29 -2.74
C GLN A 25 7.02 -29.28 -3.65
N SER A 26 8.06 -28.84 -4.38
CA SER A 26 8.87 -29.71 -5.25
C SER A 26 10.05 -30.38 -4.54
N ALA A 27 10.48 -29.88 -3.38
CA ALA A 27 11.58 -30.42 -2.59
C ALA A 27 11.17 -31.62 -1.68
N GLY A 28 10.27 -32.48 -2.15
CA GLY A 28 9.83 -33.69 -1.46
C GLY A 28 10.88 -34.81 -1.35
N ASP A 29 12.18 -34.49 -1.27
CA ASP A 29 13.27 -35.46 -1.15
C ASP A 29 14.27 -35.01 -0.06
N PRO A 30 14.47 -35.78 1.04
CA PRO A 30 15.06 -35.28 2.29
C PRO A 30 16.59 -35.08 2.26
N GLU A 31 17.25 -35.21 1.12
CA GLU A 31 18.72 -35.29 1.06
C GLU A 31 19.39 -34.14 0.30
N ARG A 32 19.06 -32.89 0.65
CA ARG A 32 19.86 -31.73 0.20
C ARG A 32 20.58 -31.06 1.36
N LYS A 33 21.88 -31.34 1.47
CA LYS A 33 22.81 -30.72 2.42
C LYS A 33 22.72 -29.19 2.32
N VAL A 34 22.17 -28.57 3.36
CA VAL A 34 22.04 -27.12 3.49
C VAL A 34 23.43 -26.52 3.75
N LEU A 35 23.99 -25.84 2.75
CA LEU A 35 25.10 -24.92 2.95
C LEU A 35 24.58 -23.69 3.73
N PRO A 36 25.41 -23.06 4.58
CA PRO A 36 24.98 -21.96 5.43
C PRO A 36 24.61 -20.75 4.56
N SER A 37 23.30 -20.56 4.35
CA SER A 37 22.77 -19.40 3.64
C SER A 37 22.87 -18.17 4.56
N ARG A 38 23.39 -17.08 3.99
CA ARG A 38 23.34 -15.73 4.53
C ARG A 38 21.92 -15.48 5.06
N LYS A 39 21.77 -14.81 6.21
CA LYS A 39 20.46 -14.50 6.85
C LYS A 39 19.55 -13.73 5.87
N THR A 40 18.91 -14.44 4.95
CA THR A 40 17.83 -13.95 4.11
C THR A 40 16.62 -13.86 5.02
N LEU A 41 15.98 -12.69 5.05
CA LEU A 41 14.69 -12.56 5.74
C LEU A 41 13.77 -13.69 5.24
N PRO A 42 13.04 -14.37 6.14
CA PRO A 42 12.18 -15.47 5.75
C PRO A 42 11.14 -14.95 4.74
N VAL A 43 11.26 -15.39 3.49
CA VAL A 43 10.26 -15.09 2.46
C VAL A 43 9.03 -15.92 2.80
N SER A 44 7.90 -15.24 3.02
CA SER A 44 6.63 -15.89 3.30
C SER A 44 6.21 -16.77 2.11
N GLN A 45 5.59 -17.91 2.37
CA GLN A 45 5.10 -18.79 1.30
C GLN A 45 3.65 -18.45 1.00
N ILE A 46 3.40 -17.84 -0.16
CA ILE A 46 2.05 -17.48 -0.58
C ILE A 46 1.51 -18.56 -1.52
N PRO A 47 0.36 -19.21 -1.20
CA PRO A 47 -0.23 -20.22 -2.08
C PRO A 47 -0.54 -19.66 -3.48
N PRO A 48 -0.42 -20.47 -4.55
CA PRO A 48 -0.63 -20.02 -5.92
C PRO A 48 -2.04 -19.46 -6.15
N ASN A 49 -3.05 -20.02 -5.47
CA ASN A 49 -4.45 -19.59 -5.58
C ASN A 49 -4.75 -18.26 -4.87
N THR A 50 -3.80 -17.69 -4.12
CA THR A 50 -3.98 -16.36 -3.51
C THR A 50 -4.11 -15.32 -4.62
N PRO A 51 -5.20 -14.55 -4.68
CA PRO A 51 -5.42 -13.57 -5.75
C PRO A 51 -4.32 -12.50 -5.73
N THR A 52 -3.90 -12.07 -6.91
CA THR A 52 -2.93 -10.98 -7.03
C THR A 52 -3.53 -9.68 -6.48
N PRO A 53 -2.86 -9.00 -5.54
CA PRO A 53 -3.34 -7.74 -5.00
C PRO A 53 -3.44 -6.67 -6.08
N GLU A 54 -4.52 -5.91 -6.05
CA GLU A 54 -4.67 -4.75 -6.92
C GLU A 54 -3.89 -3.57 -6.32
N ILE A 55 -3.09 -2.91 -7.15
CA ILE A 55 -2.26 -1.79 -6.74
C ILE A 55 -2.85 -0.52 -7.34
N LEU A 56 -3.23 0.40 -6.45
CA LEU A 56 -3.66 1.75 -6.77
C LEU A 56 -2.55 2.72 -6.39
N ALA A 57 -2.37 3.78 -7.18
CA ALA A 57 -1.36 4.80 -6.92
C ALA A 57 -1.93 6.20 -7.16
N ALA A 58 -1.52 7.15 -6.31
CA ALA A 58 -1.85 8.56 -6.40
C ALA A 58 -0.63 9.42 -6.05
N ASP A 59 -0.27 10.35 -6.94
CA ASP A 59 0.78 11.34 -6.70
C ASP A 59 0.64 12.46 -7.75
N PRO A 60 0.45 13.74 -7.34
CA PRO A 60 0.27 14.84 -8.30
C PRO A 60 1.60 15.31 -8.94
N TYR A 61 2.75 14.91 -8.39
CA TYR A 61 4.08 15.40 -8.81
C TYR A 61 4.94 14.32 -9.48
N THR A 62 4.77 13.05 -9.10
CA THR A 62 5.64 11.95 -9.59
C THR A 62 4.93 10.90 -10.43
N SER A 63 3.70 11.16 -10.87
CA SER A 63 2.88 10.24 -11.66
C SER A 63 3.63 9.68 -12.89
N GLU A 64 4.22 10.52 -13.73
CA GLU A 64 4.95 10.07 -14.93
C GLU A 64 6.14 9.17 -14.58
N ALA A 65 6.96 9.58 -13.61
CA ALA A 65 8.11 8.80 -13.15
C ALA A 65 7.67 7.44 -12.56
N PHE A 66 6.55 7.42 -11.83
CA PHE A 66 5.94 6.20 -11.32
C PHE A 66 5.51 5.27 -12.46
N GLU A 67 4.80 5.77 -13.49
CA GLU A 67 4.31 4.94 -14.59
C GLU A 67 5.47 4.35 -15.40
N ILE A 68 6.50 5.14 -15.70
CA ILE A 68 7.68 4.68 -16.43
C ILE A 68 8.34 3.52 -15.70
N ARG A 69 8.45 3.61 -14.36
CA ARG A 69 9.20 2.66 -13.55
C ARG A 69 8.41 1.41 -13.18
N THR A 70 7.13 1.56 -12.85
CA THR A 70 6.29 0.45 -12.36
C THR A 70 5.43 -0.18 -13.45
N LYS A 71 5.23 0.52 -14.58
CA LYS A 71 4.26 0.19 -15.63
C LYS A 71 2.80 0.18 -15.16
N LEU A 72 2.52 0.74 -13.99
CA LEU A 72 1.18 0.92 -13.44
C LEU A 72 0.72 2.37 -13.59
N LYS A 73 -0.60 2.57 -13.61
CA LYS A 73 -1.19 3.91 -13.66
C LYS A 73 -1.11 4.60 -12.31
N CYS A 74 -0.83 5.90 -12.33
CA CYS A 74 -0.81 6.74 -11.14
C CYS A 74 -1.79 7.89 -11.33
N ALA A 75 -2.81 7.95 -10.49
CA ALA A 75 -3.76 9.06 -10.52
C ALA A 75 -3.04 10.35 -10.07
N PRO A 76 -3.22 11.48 -10.77
CA PRO A 76 -2.61 12.75 -10.39
C PRO A 76 -3.41 13.44 -9.26
N LEU A 77 -3.79 12.70 -8.23
CA LEU A 77 -4.56 13.21 -7.09
C LEU A 77 -3.63 13.78 -6.02
N SER A 78 -3.93 15.00 -5.58
CA SER A 78 -3.29 15.62 -4.43
C SER A 78 -3.88 15.12 -3.11
N PHE A 79 -3.22 15.46 -2.00
CA PHE A 79 -3.78 15.19 -0.68
C PHE A 79 -5.12 15.89 -0.44
N ARG A 80 -5.32 17.07 -1.03
CA ARG A 80 -6.60 17.77 -0.94
C ARG A 80 -7.70 16.99 -1.66
N ASP A 81 -7.43 16.51 -2.87
CA ASP A 81 -8.40 15.71 -3.62
C ASP A 81 -8.77 14.44 -2.86
N ILE A 82 -7.77 13.79 -2.22
CA ILE A 82 -8.01 12.61 -1.38
C ILE A 82 -8.85 12.96 -0.14
N ALA A 83 -8.55 14.07 0.54
CA ALA A 83 -9.31 14.55 1.69
C ALA A 83 -10.76 14.93 1.33
N GLU A 84 -11.01 15.37 0.10
CA GLU A 84 -12.34 15.65 -0.45
C GLU A 84 -13.04 14.39 -0.98
N GLY A 85 -12.42 13.23 -0.82
CA GLY A 85 -13.00 11.93 -1.11
C GLY A 85 -12.54 11.26 -2.41
N GLY A 86 -11.62 11.88 -3.15
CA GLY A 86 -11.00 11.31 -4.34
C GLY A 86 -10.17 10.07 -4.04
N LEU A 87 -10.35 9.01 -4.83
CA LEU A 87 -9.48 7.83 -4.82
C LEU A 87 -9.18 7.39 -6.25
N PRO A 88 -8.03 6.75 -6.50
CA PRO A 88 -7.75 6.17 -7.82
C PRO A 88 -8.82 5.15 -8.21
N SER A 89 -9.36 5.28 -9.43
CA SER A 89 -10.41 4.38 -9.92
C SER A 89 -9.92 2.95 -10.02
N ARG A 90 -10.71 2.03 -9.46
CA ARG A 90 -10.56 0.59 -9.69
C ARG A 90 -10.81 0.28 -11.15
N LYS A 91 -9.98 -0.55 -11.79
CA LYS A 91 -10.34 -1.02 -13.14
C LYS A 91 -11.58 -1.91 -13.00
N PRO A 92 -12.66 -1.70 -13.76
CA PRO A 92 -13.71 -2.70 -13.83
C PRO A 92 -13.09 -3.98 -14.38
N ILE A 93 -13.26 -5.09 -13.65
CA ILE A 93 -12.92 -6.42 -14.13
C ILE A 93 -13.76 -6.61 -15.40
N ARG A 94 -13.11 -6.54 -16.57
CA ARG A 94 -13.74 -6.97 -17.81
C ARG A 94 -13.62 -8.49 -17.82
N ASP A 95 -14.75 -9.17 -17.66
CA ASP A 95 -14.82 -10.59 -17.99
C ASP A 95 -14.32 -10.77 -19.44
N PRO A 96 -13.43 -11.73 -19.75
CA PRO A 96 -12.86 -11.90 -21.09
C PRO A 96 -13.87 -12.30 -22.19
N GLU A 97 -15.15 -12.45 -21.89
CA GLU A 97 -16.17 -12.90 -22.86
C GLU A 97 -17.26 -11.84 -23.09
N SER A 98 -16.90 -10.72 -23.71
CA SER A 98 -17.87 -10.05 -24.58
C SER A 98 -17.15 -9.32 -25.71
N SER A 99 -17.27 -9.91 -26.89
CA SER A 99 -16.67 -9.54 -28.15
C SER A 99 -16.92 -8.08 -28.56
N ALA A 100 -15.84 -7.49 -29.09
CA ALA A 100 -15.75 -6.49 -30.14
C ALA A 100 -17.01 -5.69 -30.51
N THR A 101 -17.03 -4.40 -30.16
CA THR A 101 -17.53 -3.32 -31.03
C THR A 101 -16.81 -2.01 -30.66
N GLU A 102 -16.06 -1.41 -31.60
CA GLU A 102 -15.50 -0.05 -31.46
C GLU A 102 -16.57 1.04 -31.74
N PRO A 103 -16.25 2.35 -31.70
CA PRO A 103 -16.53 3.23 -30.59
C PRO A 103 -17.65 4.23 -30.93
N THR A 104 -18.66 4.38 -30.07
CA THR A 104 -19.59 5.52 -30.17
C THR A 104 -19.29 6.49 -29.03
N LEU A 105 -18.82 7.68 -29.41
CA LEU A 105 -18.72 8.88 -28.59
C LEU A 105 -20.08 9.18 -27.97
N THR A 106 -20.26 8.84 -26.70
CA THR A 106 -21.38 9.31 -25.88
C THR A 106 -20.89 9.57 -24.48
N GLU A 107 -21.34 10.71 -23.96
CA GLU A 107 -20.91 11.41 -22.78
C GLU A 107 -20.86 10.52 -21.52
N THR A 108 -19.63 10.40 -21.02
CA THR A 108 -19.16 10.27 -19.63
C THR A 108 -20.25 10.16 -18.55
N SER A 109 -20.91 9.00 -18.47
CA SER A 109 -21.54 8.56 -17.22
C SER A 109 -20.46 7.86 -16.40
N GLU A 110 -19.75 8.63 -15.57
CA GLU A 110 -18.88 8.11 -14.52
C GLU A 110 -19.72 7.27 -13.56
N THR A 111 -19.84 5.97 -13.86
CA THR A 111 -20.34 5.01 -12.90
C THR A 111 -19.22 4.78 -11.90
N THR A 112 -19.08 5.66 -10.92
CA THR A 112 -18.21 5.50 -9.76
C THR A 112 -18.65 4.26 -9.00
N LEU A 113 -18.07 3.11 -9.37
CA LEU A 113 -18.08 1.92 -8.53
C LEU A 113 -17.47 2.35 -7.19
N GLN A 114 -18.28 2.28 -6.12
CA GLN A 114 -17.83 2.54 -4.76
C GLN A 114 -16.52 1.75 -4.53
N PRO A 115 -15.40 2.44 -4.23
CA PRO A 115 -14.16 1.74 -3.94
C PRO A 115 -14.41 0.83 -2.75
N GLY A 116 -14.22 -0.47 -2.91
CA GLY A 116 -14.15 -1.37 -1.76
C GLY A 116 -13.06 -0.89 -0.79
N ILE A 117 -13.15 -1.30 0.48
CA ILE A 117 -12.17 -0.93 1.50
C ILE A 117 -10.77 -1.27 1.00
N ILE A 118 -9.89 -0.28 1.01
CA ILE A 118 -8.48 -0.44 0.68
C ILE A 118 -7.82 -1.16 1.86
N GLU A 119 -7.30 -2.35 1.61
CA GLU A 119 -6.67 -3.15 2.65
C GLU A 119 -5.46 -2.42 3.26
N MET A 120 -4.64 -1.78 2.44
CA MET A 120 -3.38 -1.18 2.88
C MET A 120 -3.02 0.05 2.05
N THR A 121 -2.63 1.13 2.70
CA THR A 121 -2.19 2.38 2.07
C THR A 121 -0.80 2.76 2.56
N PHE A 122 0.08 3.13 1.63
CA PHE A 122 1.43 3.59 1.92
C PHE A 122 1.55 5.09 1.62
N CYS A 123 1.89 5.88 2.62
CA CYS A 123 2.33 7.26 2.45
C CYS A 123 3.86 7.29 2.50
N SER A 124 4.50 7.20 1.33
CA SER A 124 5.96 7.13 1.21
C SER A 124 6.58 8.51 0.98
N PHE A 125 7.29 9.04 1.99
CA PHE A 125 7.97 10.34 1.94
C PHE A 125 7.08 11.52 1.50
N ALA A 126 5.77 11.42 1.70
CA ALA A 126 4.82 12.41 1.19
C ALA A 126 4.00 13.07 2.30
N LEU A 127 3.65 12.34 3.37
CA LEU A 127 2.72 12.86 4.39
C LEU A 127 3.24 14.12 5.12
N HIS A 128 4.56 14.31 5.15
CA HIS A 128 5.19 15.50 5.75
C HIS A 128 5.03 16.78 4.95
N LEU A 129 4.57 16.68 3.70
CA LEU A 129 4.28 17.82 2.84
C LEU A 129 2.96 18.52 3.25
N VAL A 130 2.12 17.86 4.06
CA VAL A 130 0.91 18.47 4.63
C VAL A 130 1.28 19.16 5.94
N GLU A 131 1.67 20.42 5.85
CA GLU A 131 2.13 21.20 7.01
C GLU A 131 0.98 21.67 7.90
N ASN A 132 -0.20 21.90 7.32
CA ASN A 132 -1.38 22.36 8.05
C ASN A 132 -2.02 21.19 8.82
N PRO A 133 -2.12 21.27 10.17
CA PRO A 133 -2.71 20.19 10.96
C PRO A 133 -4.18 19.88 10.62
N SER A 134 -4.96 20.87 10.20
CA SER A 134 -6.36 20.68 9.82
C SER A 134 -6.51 19.96 8.49
N GLU A 135 -5.66 20.27 7.52
CA GLU A 135 -5.61 19.56 6.24
C GLU A 135 -5.13 18.12 6.43
N LEU A 136 -4.11 17.94 7.28
CA LEU A 136 -3.62 16.61 7.64
C LEU A 136 -4.69 15.79 8.36
N PHE A 137 -5.44 16.40 9.28
CA PHE A 137 -6.58 15.77 9.93
C PHE A 137 -7.64 15.35 8.91
N ALA A 138 -8.05 16.25 8.00
CA ALA A 138 -9.06 15.94 6.98
C ALA A 138 -8.62 14.77 6.08
N LEU A 139 -7.37 14.79 5.61
CA LEU A 139 -6.78 13.70 4.84
C LEU A 139 -6.80 12.37 5.59
N LEU A 140 -6.29 12.36 6.83
CA LEU A 140 -6.17 11.14 7.63
C LEU A 140 -7.53 10.60 8.03
N TRP A 141 -8.49 11.47 8.35
CA TRP A 141 -9.85 11.08 8.63
C TRP A 141 -10.48 10.41 7.41
N GLU A 142 -10.38 11.03 6.24
CA GLU A 142 -10.94 10.47 5.02
C GLU A 142 -10.28 9.14 4.63
N LEU A 143 -8.96 9.02 4.77
CA LEU A 143 -8.29 7.73 4.59
C LEU A 143 -8.76 6.69 5.60
N SER A 144 -9.08 7.07 6.84
CA SER A 144 -9.52 6.11 7.86
C SER A 144 -10.87 5.48 7.53
N THR A 145 -11.75 6.17 6.79
CA THR A 145 -13.06 5.62 6.39
C THR A 145 -12.97 4.68 5.20
N LYS A 146 -11.83 4.70 4.49
CA LYS A 146 -11.61 3.98 3.23
C LYS A 146 -10.52 2.93 3.30
N CYS A 147 -9.60 3.02 4.26
CA CYS A 147 -8.42 2.19 4.34
C CYS A 147 -8.31 1.49 5.69
N ARG A 148 -7.99 0.18 5.69
CA ARG A 148 -7.82 -0.60 6.92
C ARG A 148 -6.46 -0.37 7.59
N TRP A 149 -5.40 -0.30 6.80
CA TRP A 149 -4.04 -0.06 7.27
C TRP A 149 -3.41 1.16 6.62
N LEU A 150 -2.74 1.97 7.43
CA LEU A 150 -1.92 3.10 6.98
C LEU A 150 -0.46 2.86 7.39
N ILE A 151 0.44 2.92 6.42
CA ILE A 151 1.88 2.81 6.61
C ILE A 151 2.51 4.13 6.20
N VAL A 152 3.22 4.77 7.13
CA VAL A 152 3.92 6.03 6.88
C VAL A 152 5.42 5.76 6.85
N LEU A 153 6.04 5.98 5.69
CA LEU A 153 7.50 5.99 5.54
C LEU A 153 7.96 7.44 5.51
N ALA A 154 8.79 7.86 6.46
CA ALA A 154 9.22 9.24 6.56
C ALA A 154 10.70 9.36 6.97
N PRO A 155 11.43 10.39 6.50
CA PRO A 155 12.83 10.61 6.87
C PRO A 155 12.98 11.12 8.32
N HIS A 156 11.86 11.43 8.97
CA HIS A 156 11.80 11.99 10.31
C HIS A 156 10.46 11.64 10.95
N LYS A 157 10.30 11.92 12.25
CA LYS A 157 9.09 11.59 13.02
C LYS A 157 7.84 12.41 12.63
N LYS A 158 7.96 13.43 11.77
CA LYS A 158 6.81 14.20 11.27
C LYS A 158 6.14 13.54 10.05
N PRO A 159 4.82 13.72 9.87
CA PRO A 159 3.92 14.38 10.83
C PRO A 159 3.57 13.47 12.02
N GLU A 160 3.10 14.09 13.10
CA GLU A 160 2.58 13.42 14.29
C GLU A 160 1.07 13.19 14.11
N ILE A 161 0.63 11.94 14.20
CA ILE A 161 -0.79 11.57 14.14
C ILE A 161 -1.29 11.52 15.58
N LYS A 162 -2.39 12.22 15.87
CA LYS A 162 -2.95 12.35 17.21
C LYS A 162 -4.06 11.33 17.46
N ASP A 163 -4.32 11.06 18.73
CA ASP A 163 -5.51 10.31 19.13
C ASP A 163 -6.78 10.99 18.62
N GLY A 164 -7.77 10.18 18.24
CA GLY A 164 -9.04 10.67 17.68
C GLY A 164 -9.01 11.01 16.20
N TRP A 165 -7.88 10.85 15.49
CA TRP A 165 -7.77 11.12 14.05
C TRP A 165 -8.18 9.92 13.16
N GLY A 166 -8.89 8.94 13.73
CA GLY A 166 -9.35 7.74 13.01
C GLY A 166 -8.34 6.60 12.94
N TRP A 167 -7.19 6.73 13.60
CA TRP A 167 -6.10 5.75 13.57
C TRP A 167 -5.68 5.35 14.98
N THR A 168 -5.25 4.09 15.14
CA THR A 168 -4.47 3.65 16.30
C THR A 168 -3.12 3.12 15.83
N LYS A 169 -2.07 3.31 16.65
CA LYS A 169 -0.73 2.85 16.31
C LYS A 169 -0.62 1.34 16.55
N TRP A 170 0.12 0.66 15.69
CA TRP A 170 0.28 -0.79 15.74
C TRP A 170 1.75 -1.18 15.87
N ASP A 171 2.05 -2.01 16.87
CA ASP A 171 3.37 -2.60 17.04
C ASP A 171 3.51 -3.83 16.14
N ALA A 172 4.41 -3.76 15.16
CA ALA A 172 4.64 -4.86 14.24
C ALA A 172 5.47 -6.03 14.81
N ASN A 173 6.15 -5.85 15.93
CA ASN A 173 6.91 -6.92 16.59
C ASN A 173 5.99 -7.80 17.45
N THR A 174 5.08 -7.18 18.21
CA THR A 174 4.13 -7.89 19.08
C THR A 174 2.78 -8.12 18.42
N TRP A 175 2.53 -7.49 17.27
CA TRP A 175 1.27 -7.52 16.53
C TRP A 175 0.08 -7.08 17.39
N SER A 176 0.23 -5.96 18.09
CA SER A 176 -0.77 -5.42 19.01
C SER A 176 -0.89 -3.90 18.91
N GLU A 177 -2.01 -3.36 19.39
CA GLU A 177 -2.18 -1.92 19.56
C GLU A 177 -1.17 -1.35 20.55
N CYS A 178 -0.64 -0.16 20.27
CA CYS A 178 0.24 0.59 21.17
C CYS A 178 -0.14 2.08 21.23
N PRO A 179 0.16 2.77 22.36
CA PRO A 179 -0.08 4.20 22.49
C PRO A 179 0.65 5.04 21.42
N MET A 180 -0.02 6.08 20.90
CA MET A 180 0.55 7.00 19.89
C MET A 180 1.87 7.66 20.31
N THR A 181 2.09 7.85 21.61
CA THR A 181 3.27 8.52 22.17
C THR A 181 4.52 7.63 22.22
N GLN A 182 4.36 6.31 22.17
CA GLN A 182 5.48 5.37 22.27
C GLN A 182 6.12 5.17 20.90
N SER A 183 7.42 4.89 20.83
CA SER A 183 8.11 4.52 19.58
C SER A 183 8.17 3.01 19.35
N ASP A 184 7.45 2.24 20.17
CA ASP A 184 7.45 0.79 20.09
C ASP A 184 6.82 0.33 18.76
N GLY A 185 7.41 -0.72 18.19
CA GLY A 185 6.99 -1.24 16.89
C GLY A 185 7.31 -0.38 15.66
N GLU A 186 7.97 0.77 15.81
CA GLU A 186 8.51 1.52 14.68
C GLU A 186 9.75 0.83 14.11
N PHE A 187 9.82 0.66 12.79
CA PHE A 187 11.06 0.24 12.14
C PHE A 187 11.87 1.46 11.71
N LEU A 188 13.18 1.43 11.98
CA LEU A 188 14.13 2.42 11.51
C LEU A 188 15.18 1.74 10.64
N GLN A 189 15.17 2.05 9.34
CA GLN A 189 16.16 1.55 8.38
C GLN A 189 16.73 2.74 7.62
N ASP A 190 18.05 2.92 7.62
CA ASP A 190 18.74 3.98 6.87
C ASP A 190 18.13 5.39 7.04
N ARG A 191 17.75 5.73 8.29
CA ARG A 191 17.09 7.00 8.69
C ARG A 191 15.63 7.16 8.20
N VAL A 192 15.03 6.08 7.72
CA VAL A 192 13.62 6.03 7.33
C VAL A 192 12.84 5.38 8.45
N HIS A 193 11.92 6.14 9.02
CA HIS A 193 10.93 5.65 9.98
C HIS A 193 9.76 5.01 9.23
N CYS A 194 9.46 3.75 9.54
CA CYS A 194 8.23 3.08 9.15
C CYS A 194 7.32 3.00 10.38
N ARG A 195 6.13 3.60 10.26
CA ARG A 195 5.11 3.63 11.31
C ARG A 195 3.83 3.03 10.75
N ILE A 196 3.22 2.12 11.50
CA ILE A 196 2.06 1.34 11.07
C ILE A 196 0.88 1.75 11.94
N TYR A 197 -0.26 1.98 11.30
CA TYR A 197 -1.49 2.37 11.94
C TYR A 197 -2.64 1.53 11.41
N ARG A 198 -3.58 1.20 12.30
CA ARG A 198 -4.83 0.52 11.97
C ARG A 198 -5.97 1.53 12.06
N SER A 199 -6.87 1.50 11.10
CA SER A 199 -8.06 2.35 11.11
C SER A 199 -9.02 1.95 12.24
N LEU A 200 -9.65 2.96 12.83
CA LEU A 200 -10.76 2.83 13.76
C LEU A 200 -12.14 2.90 13.06
N ASN A 201 -12.16 3.30 11.78
CA ASN A 201 -13.36 3.58 11.01
C ASN A 201 -13.63 2.55 9.88
N CYS A 202 -12.67 1.65 9.61
CA CYS A 202 -12.87 0.48 8.74
C CYS A 202 -12.85 -0.82 9.57
N ALA A 203 -13.96 -1.56 9.56
CA ALA A 203 -14.10 -2.87 10.21
C ALA A 203 -13.68 -4.01 9.27
#